data_AF-A0A819B4L9-F1
#
_entry.id   AF-A0A819B4L9-F1
#
_cell.length_a   1.000
_cell.length_b   1.000
_cell.length_c   1.000
_cell.angle_alpha   90.00
_cell.angle_beta   90.00
_cell.angle_gamma   90.00
#
_symmetry.space_group_name_H-M   'P 1'
#
loop_
_entity.id
_entity.type
_entity.pdbx_description
1 polymer ?
#
loop_
_entity_poly.entity_id
_entity_poly.type
_entity_poly.pdbx_seq_one_letter_code
_entity_poly.pdbx_strand_id
1 'polypeptide(L)'
;MSSSTLIPNRVLIVDKRLVPIDFEQFHFIQFSHPRTKQEQSYAIDHQSKTIFELVQCTRSYSSWFINDQHVLPDGSLYIITPINLIFLLLPSLWCHARINFIPLTIIINDSFKQFELDDDFIIEKLRSICDIDNEKNLIKLNEENLIIWLRDRIDRLKNYVEDEEHAFDLVCEYLSDDIVEQCQQELKLHGNIRYDIPIGQKAPSVITTTTTTTITKKKINVECTHYLLKKRGLLQSKDKIKFSTNDHDLSEATITHAKQVLYEHYLNTSQSSALHEFHQIQNKSNCIFAKRARCSNAPHWLDNLSIEDNCERLLPSFILFCAFVKDISIDGYVIEIPHNHLTTTLEDFGQIFKQILRFLSDHDPAKRHCMNVSSSRIGQIGWVFEFDRVTFFITTFTPHYPETHPRYAHGSKNYCHILFQPELSFLRHDLPDDTPHTNWIEPITSRDKIRVAFRQHGREYPIRPTIYYPPSHDMIRPLSNDLEDIIEWWL
;
A
#
# COMPACT_ATOMS: atom_id res chain seq x y z
N MET A 1 -29.75 -23.39 35.40
CA MET A 1 -29.52 -22.71 34.11
C MET A 1 -28.03 -22.49 33.97
N SER A 2 -27.36 -23.23 33.09
CA SER A 2 -25.92 -23.07 32.84
C SER A 2 -25.70 -21.70 32.22
N SER A 3 -24.97 -20.80 32.90
CA SER A 3 -24.48 -19.58 32.27
C SER A 3 -23.54 -20.01 31.16
N SER A 4 -23.98 -19.92 29.91
CA SER A 4 -23.08 -20.05 28.77
C SER A 4 -22.04 -18.96 28.90
N THR A 5 -20.82 -19.32 29.29
CA THR A 5 -19.67 -18.42 29.26
C THR A 5 -19.50 -17.96 27.82
N LEU A 6 -19.93 -16.74 27.54
CA LEU A 6 -19.76 -16.08 26.26
C LEU A 6 -18.25 -16.02 25.97
N ILE A 7 -17.82 -16.71 24.93
CA ILE A 7 -16.44 -16.64 24.48
C ILE A 7 -16.32 -15.31 23.73
N PRO A 8 -15.46 -14.37 24.18
CA PRO A 8 -15.20 -13.16 23.43
C PRO A 8 -14.73 -13.57 22.03
N ASN A 9 -15.29 -12.97 20.98
CA ASN A 9 -14.94 -13.27 19.59
C ASN A 9 -14.34 -12.06 18.86
N ARG A 10 -14.47 -10.84 19.40
CA ARG A 10 -14.06 -9.58 18.77
C ARG A 10 -13.67 -8.51 19.80
N VAL A 11 -12.79 -7.60 19.39
CA VAL A 11 -12.45 -6.39 20.16
C VAL A 11 -12.90 -5.17 19.37
N LEU A 12 -13.75 -4.33 19.98
CA LEU A 12 -14.28 -3.13 19.35
C LEU A 12 -13.84 -1.87 20.10
N ILE A 13 -13.47 -0.83 19.35
CA ILE A 13 -13.42 0.55 19.80
C ILE A 13 -14.70 1.22 19.33
N VAL A 14 -15.50 1.67 20.29
CA VAL A 14 -16.79 2.30 20.02
C VAL A 14 -16.80 3.71 20.61
N ASP A 15 -17.57 4.60 19.99
CA ASP A 15 -17.82 5.91 20.58
C ASP A 15 -18.53 5.74 21.93
N LYS A 16 -18.09 6.50 22.93
CA LYS A 16 -18.65 6.45 24.30
C LYS A 16 -20.16 6.67 24.34
N ARG A 17 -20.74 7.35 23.34
CA ARG A 17 -22.18 7.58 23.19
C ARG A 17 -22.95 6.29 22.88
N LEU A 18 -22.26 5.28 22.36
CA LEU A 18 -22.82 3.97 22.01
C LEU A 18 -22.77 2.98 23.20
N VAL A 19 -22.03 3.31 24.26
CA VAL A 19 -21.83 2.45 25.45
C VAL A 19 -23.02 2.43 26.45
N PRO A 20 -23.82 3.51 26.63
CA PRO A 20 -24.98 3.50 27.53
C PRO A 20 -26.21 2.80 26.93
N ILE A 21 -26.15 2.44 25.64
CA ILE A 21 -27.25 1.82 24.92
C ILE A 21 -27.12 0.32 25.12
N ASP A 22 -28.22 -0.36 25.46
CA ASP A 22 -28.27 -1.82 25.42
C ASP A 22 -27.81 -2.25 24.03
N PHE A 23 -26.69 -2.98 23.92
CA PHE A 23 -26.10 -3.34 22.62
C PHE A 23 -27.07 -4.13 21.73
N GLU A 24 -28.18 -4.63 22.29
CA GLU A 24 -29.32 -5.18 21.54
C GLU A 24 -29.97 -4.20 20.55
N GLN A 25 -29.70 -2.89 20.66
CA GLN A 25 -30.20 -1.87 19.72
C GLN A 25 -29.25 -1.60 18.54
N PHE A 26 -28.04 -2.18 18.52
CA PHE A 26 -27.14 -2.02 17.38
C PHE A 26 -27.46 -3.05 16.29
N HIS A 27 -28.16 -2.58 15.27
CA HIS A 27 -28.44 -3.37 14.09
C HIS A 27 -27.28 -3.21 13.11
N PHE A 28 -26.48 -4.27 12.98
CA PHE A 28 -25.48 -4.35 11.92
C PHE A 28 -26.16 -4.74 10.62
N ILE A 29 -25.93 -3.95 9.58
CA ILE A 29 -26.47 -4.17 8.24
C ILE A 29 -25.32 -4.31 7.24
N GLN A 30 -25.55 -5.10 6.19
CA GLN A 30 -24.60 -5.24 5.10
C GLN A 30 -24.97 -4.26 3.98
N PHE A 31 -23.99 -3.46 3.57
CA PHE A 31 -24.15 -2.51 2.49
C PHE A 31 -22.86 -2.40 1.67
N SER A 32 -22.98 -2.08 0.38
CA SER A 32 -21.82 -1.95 -0.50
C SER A 32 -21.00 -0.71 -0.17
N HIS A 33 -19.69 -0.87 -0.10
CA HIS A 33 -18.76 0.24 0.05
C HIS A 33 -18.82 1.20 -1.15
N PRO A 34 -18.81 2.54 -0.94
CA PRO A 34 -18.99 3.50 -2.02
C PRO A 34 -17.99 3.38 -3.18
N ARG A 35 -16.70 3.17 -2.85
CA ARG A 35 -15.62 3.03 -3.82
C ARG A 35 -15.51 1.61 -4.35
N THR A 36 -15.16 0.67 -3.48
CA THR A 36 -14.78 -0.70 -3.83
C THR A 36 -15.97 -1.63 -4.17
N LYS A 37 -17.21 -1.22 -3.88
CA LYS A 37 -18.45 -2.00 -4.03
C LYS A 37 -18.53 -3.30 -3.21
N GLN A 38 -17.48 -3.65 -2.49
CA GLN A 38 -17.45 -4.80 -1.59
C GLN A 38 -18.47 -4.62 -0.46
N GLU A 39 -19.14 -5.71 -0.08
CA GLU A 39 -20.05 -5.69 1.07
C GLU A 39 -19.28 -5.41 2.36
N GLN A 40 -19.81 -4.48 3.16
CA GLN A 40 -19.25 -4.08 4.43
C GLN A 40 -20.34 -3.96 5.48
N SER A 41 -19.92 -4.10 6.73
CA SER A 41 -20.81 -3.96 7.87
C SER A 41 -20.92 -2.50 8.30
N TYR A 42 -22.15 -2.02 8.36
CA TYR A 42 -22.50 -0.72 8.93
C TYR A 42 -23.38 -0.94 10.14
N ALA A 43 -23.41 0.03 11.05
CA ALA A 43 -24.34 0.08 12.15
C ALA A 43 -25.09 1.41 12.11
N ILE A 44 -26.32 1.41 12.62
CA ILE A 44 -27.13 2.62 12.71
C ILE A 44 -27.55 2.86 14.16
N ASP A 45 -27.42 4.10 14.60
CA ASP A 45 -28.10 4.59 15.78
C ASP A 45 -29.39 5.29 15.32
N HIS A 46 -30.53 4.60 15.47
CA HIS A 46 -31.84 5.13 15.06
C HIS A 46 -32.25 6.37 15.85
N GLN A 47 -31.73 6.58 17.07
CA GLN A 47 -32.06 7.75 17.87
C GLN A 47 -31.38 9.01 17.33
N SER A 48 -30.08 8.92 17.02
CA SER A 48 -29.34 10.06 16.46
C SER A 48 -29.38 10.11 14.92
N LYS A 49 -29.93 9.08 14.27
CA LYS A 49 -29.86 8.86 12.81
C LYS A 49 -28.41 8.88 12.29
N THR A 50 -27.45 8.48 13.11
CA THR A 50 -26.03 8.41 12.73
C THR A 50 -25.72 7.03 12.19
N ILE A 51 -25.10 6.98 11.01
CA ILE A 51 -24.57 5.75 10.43
C ILE A 51 -23.11 5.63 10.84
N PHE A 52 -22.72 4.42 11.22
CA PHE A 52 -21.36 4.06 11.53
C PHE A 52 -20.87 2.98 10.56
N GLU A 53 -19.63 3.09 10.15
CA GLU A 53 -18.93 2.03 9.45
C GLU A 53 -18.08 1.20 10.43
N LEU A 54 -17.89 -0.07 10.10
CA LEU A 54 -17.04 -0.99 10.86
C LEU A 54 -15.69 -1.17 10.14
N VAL A 55 -14.65 -0.53 10.66
CA VAL A 55 -13.29 -0.63 10.12
C VAL A 55 -12.51 -1.70 10.88
N GLN A 56 -11.91 -2.67 10.17
CA GLN A 56 -11.06 -3.69 10.75
C GLN A 56 -9.57 -3.31 10.60
N CYS A 57 -8.92 -3.09 11.73
CA CYS A 57 -7.49 -2.92 11.81
C CYS A 57 -6.86 -4.28 12.16
N THR A 58 -6.24 -4.91 11.16
CA THR A 58 -5.46 -6.14 11.34
C THR A 58 -3.97 -5.85 11.25
N ARG A 59 -3.18 -6.56 12.06
CA ARG A 59 -1.72 -6.64 11.93
C ARG A 59 -1.32 -8.11 11.78
N SER A 60 -0.37 -8.37 10.90
CA SER A 60 0.15 -9.73 10.69
C SER A 60 0.72 -10.29 12.01
N TYR A 61 0.37 -11.54 12.31
CA TYR A 61 0.84 -12.27 13.49
C TYR A 61 0.49 -11.61 14.84
N SER A 62 -0.75 -11.13 14.99
CA SER A 62 -1.26 -10.56 16.24
C SER A 62 -2.34 -11.43 16.87
N SER A 63 -2.52 -11.31 18.19
CA SER A 63 -3.58 -11.98 18.97
C SER A 63 -3.92 -11.14 20.21
N TRP A 64 -5.15 -11.26 20.72
CA TRP A 64 -5.58 -10.59 21.96
C TRP A 64 -5.64 -11.57 23.11
N PHE A 65 -5.10 -11.18 24.27
CA PHE A 65 -5.44 -11.81 25.54
C PHE A 65 -6.63 -11.07 26.14
N ILE A 66 -7.79 -11.74 26.25
CA ILE A 66 -9.03 -11.15 26.78
C ILE A 66 -9.37 -11.82 28.09
N ASN A 67 -9.12 -11.08 29.17
CA ASN A 67 -9.08 -11.61 30.53
C ASN A 67 -8.06 -12.77 30.62
N ASP A 68 -7.66 -13.19 31.82
CA ASP A 68 -6.62 -14.24 31.97
C ASP A 68 -7.09 -15.65 31.50
N GLN A 69 -8.16 -15.72 30.71
CA GLN A 69 -8.92 -16.91 30.35
C GLN A 69 -9.08 -17.12 28.83
N HIS A 70 -8.94 -16.08 27.99
CA HIS A 70 -9.20 -16.20 26.55
C HIS A 70 -8.09 -15.60 25.68
N VAL A 71 -7.84 -16.27 24.56
CA VAL A 71 -6.95 -15.78 23.50
C VAL A 71 -7.77 -15.66 22.21
N LEU A 72 -7.87 -14.46 21.64
CA LEU A 72 -8.35 -14.28 20.28
C LEU A 72 -7.17 -14.39 19.31
N PRO A 73 -7.16 -15.38 18.42
CA PRO A 73 -5.99 -15.69 17.60
C PRO A 73 -5.78 -14.76 16.41
N ASP A 74 -6.77 -13.97 16.01
CA ASP A 74 -6.72 -13.15 14.80
C ASP A 74 -6.11 -11.76 15.02
N GLY A 75 -6.09 -11.29 16.27
CA GLY A 75 -5.56 -9.98 16.66
C GLY A 75 -6.31 -8.80 16.03
N SER A 76 -7.49 -9.03 15.45
CA SER A 76 -8.27 -8.00 14.79
C SER A 76 -8.76 -6.98 15.81
N LEU A 77 -8.62 -5.70 15.48
CA LEU A 77 -9.24 -4.60 16.21
C LEU A 77 -10.29 -3.98 15.31
N TYR A 78 -11.54 -3.91 15.77
CA TYR A 78 -12.60 -3.26 15.03
C TYR A 78 -12.81 -1.85 15.59
N ILE A 79 -12.97 -0.87 14.72
CA ILE A 79 -13.24 0.52 15.08
C ILE A 79 -14.57 0.90 14.44
N ILE A 80 -15.50 1.40 15.25
CA ILE A 80 -16.79 1.92 14.79
C ILE A 80 -16.66 3.44 14.65
N THR A 81 -16.70 3.92 13.42
CA THR A 81 -16.55 5.36 13.10
C THR A 81 -17.79 5.89 12.39
N PRO A 82 -18.23 7.13 12.68
CA PRO A 82 -19.36 7.71 11.96
C PRO A 82 -19.00 7.95 10.49
N ILE A 83 -19.93 7.65 9.59
CA ILE A 83 -19.80 7.90 8.15
C ILE A 83 -20.89 8.86 7.67
N ASN A 84 -20.52 9.76 6.74
CA ASN A 84 -21.49 10.67 6.16
C ASN A 84 -22.38 9.94 5.14
N LEU A 85 -23.69 10.07 5.29
CA LEU A 85 -24.69 9.43 4.45
C LEU A 85 -24.49 9.71 2.94
N ILE A 86 -24.04 10.91 2.59
CA ILE A 86 -23.83 11.31 1.19
C ILE A 86 -22.84 10.38 0.48
N PHE A 87 -21.77 9.94 1.16
CA PHE A 87 -20.82 8.99 0.57
C PHE A 87 -21.47 7.67 0.20
N LEU A 88 -22.43 7.18 0.99
CA LEU A 88 -23.16 5.94 0.71
C LEU A 88 -24.10 6.07 -0.49
N LEU A 89 -24.68 7.24 -0.70
CA LEU A 89 -25.63 7.51 -1.78
C LEU A 89 -24.97 7.95 -3.10
N LEU A 90 -23.75 8.50 -3.01
CA LEU A 90 -23.01 9.07 -4.15
C LEU A 90 -22.92 8.14 -5.36
N PRO A 91 -22.58 6.85 -5.22
CA PRO A 91 -22.57 5.94 -6.37
C PRO A 91 -23.89 5.87 -7.13
N SER A 92 -25.01 5.80 -6.41
CA SER A 92 -26.33 5.70 -7.03
C SER A 92 -26.73 7.02 -7.68
N LEU A 93 -26.42 8.14 -7.02
CA LEU A 93 -26.63 9.48 -7.56
C LEU A 93 -25.83 9.70 -8.85
N TRP A 94 -24.56 9.30 -8.85
CA TRP A 94 -23.67 9.44 -10.00
C TRP A 94 -24.18 8.63 -11.21
N CYS A 95 -24.64 7.40 -10.98
CA CYS A 95 -25.13 6.54 -12.05
C CYS A 95 -26.50 6.96 -12.59
N HIS A 96 -27.43 7.42 -11.73
CA HIS A 96 -28.84 7.57 -12.10
C HIS A 96 -29.34 9.02 -12.10
N ALA A 97 -28.83 9.88 -11.21
CA ALA A 97 -29.31 11.25 -11.01
C ALA A 97 -28.41 12.33 -11.63
N ARG A 98 -27.31 11.97 -12.31
CA ARG A 98 -26.37 12.93 -12.88
C ARG A 98 -27.00 13.80 -13.98
N ILE A 99 -27.73 13.18 -14.90
CA ILE A 99 -28.25 13.89 -16.09
C ILE A 99 -29.70 14.36 -15.87
N ASN A 100 -30.54 13.51 -15.30
CA ASN A 100 -31.99 13.71 -15.21
C ASN A 100 -32.46 13.78 -13.76
N PHE A 101 -33.58 14.48 -13.54
CA PHE A 101 -34.34 14.39 -12.31
C PHE A 101 -34.96 12.99 -12.20
N ILE A 102 -34.71 12.31 -11.09
CA ILE A 102 -35.22 10.96 -10.82
C ILE A 102 -35.87 10.87 -9.44
N PRO A 103 -36.85 9.96 -9.25
CA PRO A 103 -37.43 9.72 -7.93
C PRO A 103 -36.40 9.21 -6.91
N LEU A 104 -36.55 9.62 -5.65
CA LEU A 104 -35.70 9.16 -4.54
C LEU A 104 -35.69 7.62 -4.40
N THR A 105 -36.80 6.96 -4.74
CA THR A 105 -36.95 5.50 -4.70
C THR A 105 -36.03 4.76 -5.66
N ILE A 106 -35.49 5.41 -6.71
CA ILE A 106 -34.48 4.82 -7.60
C ILE A 106 -33.09 4.87 -6.93
N ILE A 107 -32.83 5.93 -6.16
CA ILE A 107 -31.57 6.10 -5.43
C ILE A 107 -31.49 5.15 -4.23
N ILE A 108 -32.60 5.03 -3.48
CA ILE A 108 -32.75 4.13 -2.33
C ILE A 108 -33.08 2.72 -2.81
N ASN A 109 -32.05 1.93 -3.11
CA ASN A 109 -32.21 0.52 -3.45
C ASN A 109 -32.64 -0.32 -2.23
N ASP A 110 -33.04 -1.58 -2.47
CA ASP A 110 -33.52 -2.46 -1.40
C ASP A 110 -32.46 -2.73 -0.32
N SER A 111 -31.18 -2.76 -0.68
CA SER A 111 -30.08 -2.87 0.29
C SER A 111 -30.00 -1.66 1.22
N PHE A 112 -30.31 -0.45 0.73
CA PHE A 112 -30.27 0.78 1.52
C PHE A 112 -31.50 0.90 2.43
N LYS A 113 -32.65 0.32 2.06
CA LYS A 113 -33.84 0.31 2.93
C LYS A 113 -33.61 -0.35 4.29
N GLN A 114 -32.57 -1.18 4.41
CA GLN A 114 -32.12 -1.76 5.69
C GLN A 114 -31.70 -0.70 6.74
N PHE A 115 -31.36 0.52 6.32
CA PHE A 115 -31.09 1.62 7.26
C PHE A 115 -32.37 2.19 7.90
N GLU A 116 -33.57 1.92 7.35
CA GLU A 116 -34.86 2.40 7.89
C GLU A 116 -34.88 3.93 8.16
N LEU A 117 -34.20 4.71 7.32
CA LEU A 117 -34.19 6.17 7.41
C LEU A 117 -35.42 6.77 6.72
N ASP A 118 -35.92 7.87 7.26
CA ASP A 118 -37.03 8.63 6.68
C ASP A 118 -36.59 9.42 5.43
N ASP A 119 -37.44 9.41 4.41
CA ASP A 119 -37.21 10.11 3.14
C ASP A 119 -36.92 11.60 3.35
N ASP A 120 -37.62 12.25 4.29
CA ASP A 120 -37.42 13.68 4.61
C ASP A 120 -36.00 13.96 5.13
N PHE A 121 -35.46 13.10 6.00
CA PHE A 121 -34.09 13.19 6.47
C PHE A 121 -33.08 12.98 5.34
N ILE A 122 -33.31 12.01 4.46
CA ILE A 122 -32.43 11.76 3.32
C ILE A 122 -32.42 12.98 2.38
N ILE A 123 -33.59 13.51 2.06
CA ILE A 123 -33.77 14.72 1.24
C ILE A 123 -33.05 15.90 1.88
N GLU A 124 -33.18 16.11 3.19
CA GLU A 124 -32.49 17.18 3.93
C GLU A 124 -30.97 17.11 3.75
N LYS A 125 -30.36 15.91 3.82
CA LYS A 125 -28.92 15.74 3.57
C LYS A 125 -28.54 15.99 2.11
N LEU A 126 -29.35 15.50 1.17
CA LEU A 126 -29.08 15.62 -0.26
C LEU A 126 -29.16 17.06 -0.79
N ARG A 127 -29.87 17.98 -0.11
CA ARG A 127 -29.96 19.41 -0.50
C ARG A 127 -28.60 20.08 -0.69
N SER A 128 -27.56 19.57 -0.05
CA SER A 128 -26.20 20.12 -0.15
C SER A 128 -25.48 19.78 -1.46
N ILE A 129 -25.94 18.75 -2.19
CA ILE A 129 -25.29 18.27 -3.42
C ILE A 129 -26.28 18.01 -4.58
N CYS A 130 -27.58 18.16 -4.35
CA CYS A 130 -28.63 17.88 -5.33
C CYS A 130 -29.59 19.05 -5.49
N ASP A 131 -30.08 19.22 -6.71
CA ASP A 131 -31.28 20.01 -7.00
C ASP A 131 -32.52 19.17 -6.69
N ILE A 132 -33.47 19.73 -5.94
CA ILE A 132 -34.66 19.00 -5.44
C ILE A 132 -35.94 19.67 -5.91
N ASP A 133 -36.78 18.92 -6.62
CA ASP A 133 -38.16 19.29 -6.93
C ASP A 133 -39.07 18.70 -5.84
N ASN A 134 -39.43 19.53 -4.86
CA ASN A 134 -40.27 19.11 -3.72
C ASN A 134 -41.71 18.74 -4.15
N GLU A 135 -42.22 19.30 -5.26
CA GLU A 135 -43.60 19.02 -5.70
C GLU A 135 -43.71 17.61 -6.29
N LYS A 136 -42.67 17.18 -7.01
CA LYS A 136 -42.63 15.86 -7.68
C LYS A 136 -41.79 14.82 -6.95
N ASN A 137 -41.18 15.21 -5.83
CA ASN A 137 -40.21 14.39 -5.07
C ASN A 137 -39.11 13.82 -5.96
N LEU A 138 -38.55 14.68 -6.83
CA LEU A 138 -37.47 14.31 -7.76
C LEU A 138 -36.16 14.98 -7.34
N ILE A 139 -35.07 14.26 -7.55
CA ILE A 139 -33.72 14.71 -7.24
C ILE A 139 -32.82 14.60 -8.47
N LYS A 140 -31.94 15.57 -8.64
CA LYS A 140 -30.86 15.56 -9.64
C LYS A 140 -29.55 15.92 -8.96
N LEU A 141 -28.49 15.18 -9.21
CA LEU A 141 -27.15 15.50 -8.72
C LEU A 141 -26.67 16.80 -9.38
N ASN A 142 -26.21 17.74 -8.57
CA ASN A 142 -25.62 18.98 -9.02
C ASN A 142 -24.10 18.86 -8.86
N GLU A 143 -23.38 18.68 -9.97
CA GLU A 143 -21.93 18.42 -9.96
C GLU A 143 -21.15 19.61 -9.36
N GLU A 144 -21.57 20.85 -9.61
CA GLU A 144 -20.93 22.03 -9.02
C GLU A 144 -21.07 22.04 -7.49
N ASN A 145 -22.28 21.80 -6.99
CA ASN A 145 -22.53 21.69 -5.55
C ASN A 145 -21.78 20.50 -4.93
N LEU A 146 -21.66 19.38 -5.64
CA LEU A 146 -20.86 18.24 -5.19
C LEU A 146 -19.38 18.62 -5.03
N ILE A 147 -18.80 19.30 -6.02
CA ILE A 147 -17.40 19.74 -5.97
C ILE A 147 -17.17 20.73 -4.81
N ILE A 148 -18.09 21.68 -4.61
CA ILE A 148 -18.06 22.61 -3.46
C ILE A 148 -18.14 21.83 -2.14
N TRP A 149 -19.03 20.86 -2.05
CA TRP A 149 -19.20 20.03 -0.85
C TRP A 149 -17.96 19.19 -0.55
N LEU A 150 -17.32 18.60 -1.58
CA LEU A 150 -16.09 17.83 -1.43
C LEU A 150 -14.92 18.72 -1.01
N ARG A 151 -14.80 19.93 -1.58
CA ARG A 151 -13.81 20.92 -1.15
C ARG A 151 -13.95 21.26 0.34
N ASP A 152 -15.15 21.52 0.83
CA ASP A 152 -15.39 21.78 2.26
C ASP A 152 -14.98 20.59 3.16
N ARG A 153 -15.08 19.34 2.68
CA ARG A 153 -14.60 18.16 3.42
C ARG A 153 -13.07 18.09 3.46
N ILE A 154 -12.41 18.34 2.33
CA ILE A 154 -10.96 18.39 2.22
C ILE A 154 -10.40 19.49 3.13
N ASP A 155 -10.97 20.70 3.08
CA ASP A 155 -10.54 21.83 3.89
C ASP A 155 -10.69 21.56 5.39
N ARG A 156 -11.75 20.85 5.80
CA ARG A 156 -11.93 20.43 7.19
C ARG A 156 -10.88 19.40 7.61
N LEU A 157 -10.62 18.40 6.77
CA LEU A 157 -9.65 17.33 7.04
C LEU A 157 -8.22 17.86 7.08
N LYS A 158 -7.88 18.84 6.24
CA LYS A 158 -6.57 19.51 6.21
C LYS A 158 -6.12 20.05 7.57
N ASN A 159 -7.06 20.36 8.47
CA ASN A 159 -6.72 20.78 9.85
C ASN A 159 -6.17 19.65 10.74
N TYR A 160 -6.25 18.40 10.29
CA TYR A 160 -5.88 17.20 11.04
C TYR A 160 -4.81 16.34 10.34
N VAL A 161 -4.39 16.73 9.14
CA VAL A 161 -3.35 16.04 8.36
C VAL A 161 -2.27 17.03 7.90
N GLU A 162 -1.18 16.50 7.35
CA GLU A 162 0.02 17.27 7.01
C GLU A 162 -0.21 18.26 5.86
N ASP A 163 -0.96 17.85 4.84
CA ASP A 163 -1.19 18.65 3.64
C ASP A 163 -2.57 18.38 3.01
N GLU A 164 -2.88 19.17 1.98
CA GLU A 164 -4.16 19.13 1.28
C GLU A 164 -4.33 17.89 0.40
N GLU A 165 -3.24 17.35 -0.13
CA GLU A 165 -3.27 16.15 -0.97
C GLU A 165 -3.58 14.91 -0.11
N HIS A 166 -3.00 14.81 1.09
CA HIS A 166 -3.35 13.79 2.07
C HIS A 166 -4.82 13.92 2.51
N ALA A 167 -5.32 15.14 2.72
CA ALA A 167 -6.74 15.35 3.03
C ALA A 167 -7.66 14.88 1.89
N PHE A 168 -7.26 15.14 0.64
CA PHE A 168 -7.95 14.66 -0.55
C PHE A 168 -7.93 13.14 -0.65
N ASP A 169 -6.77 12.52 -0.40
CA ASP A 169 -6.61 11.07 -0.40
C ASP A 169 -7.59 10.36 0.54
N LEU A 170 -7.77 10.91 1.76
CA LEU A 170 -8.74 10.38 2.73
C LEU A 170 -10.19 10.46 2.24
N VAL A 171 -10.55 11.51 1.50
CA VAL A 171 -11.91 11.66 0.93
C VAL A 171 -12.12 10.68 -0.21
N CYS A 172 -11.11 10.51 -1.07
CA CYS A 172 -11.16 9.64 -2.24
C CYS A 172 -11.40 8.17 -1.90
N GLU A 173 -11.11 7.72 -0.67
CA GLU A 173 -11.47 6.37 -0.19
C GLU A 173 -12.95 6.03 -0.32
N TYR A 174 -13.81 7.07 -0.28
CA TYR A 174 -15.26 6.94 -0.32
C TYR A 174 -15.85 7.36 -1.67
N LEU A 175 -15.02 7.61 -2.68
CA LEU A 175 -15.43 8.03 -4.02
C LEU A 175 -15.11 6.95 -5.05
N SER A 176 -15.98 6.75 -6.04
CA SER A 176 -15.65 5.94 -7.21
C SER A 176 -14.63 6.65 -8.09
N ASP A 177 -13.89 5.88 -8.90
CA ASP A 177 -12.79 6.41 -9.71
C ASP A 177 -13.23 7.54 -10.65
N ASP A 178 -14.41 7.44 -11.27
CA ASP A 178 -14.96 8.52 -12.12
C ASP A 178 -15.17 9.83 -11.36
N ILE A 179 -15.55 9.76 -10.08
CA ILE A 179 -15.75 10.95 -9.24
C ILE A 179 -14.40 11.51 -8.81
N VAL A 180 -13.44 10.64 -8.49
CA VAL A 180 -12.06 11.06 -8.18
C VAL A 180 -11.46 11.80 -9.36
N GLU A 181 -11.57 11.27 -10.58
CA GLU A 181 -11.05 11.92 -11.79
C GLU A 181 -11.68 13.31 -11.98
N GLN A 182 -13.00 13.43 -11.85
CA GLN A 182 -13.68 14.72 -11.92
C GLN A 182 -13.17 15.69 -10.85
N CYS A 183 -12.98 15.22 -9.61
CA CYS A 183 -12.49 16.04 -8.52
C CYS A 183 -11.05 16.49 -8.76
N GLN A 184 -10.17 15.62 -9.27
CA GLN A 184 -8.79 15.96 -9.58
C GLN A 184 -8.73 17.09 -10.62
N GLN A 185 -9.58 17.02 -11.65
CA GLN A 185 -9.67 18.03 -12.69
C GLN A 185 -10.15 19.39 -12.15
N GLU A 186 -11.25 19.40 -11.41
CA GLU A 186 -11.87 20.64 -10.91
C GLU A 186 -11.11 21.26 -9.74
N LEU A 187 -10.60 20.43 -8.84
CA LEU A 187 -9.92 20.86 -7.62
C LEU A 187 -8.43 21.10 -7.82
N LYS A 188 -7.86 20.64 -8.94
CA LYS A 188 -6.41 20.67 -9.25
C LYS A 188 -5.57 20.01 -8.16
N LEU A 189 -6.08 18.90 -7.63
CA LEU A 189 -5.42 18.03 -6.67
C LEU A 189 -5.13 16.71 -7.36
N HIS A 190 -4.00 16.09 -7.05
CA HIS A 190 -3.57 14.86 -7.72
C HIS A 190 -3.61 13.64 -6.79
N GLY A 191 -3.58 13.89 -5.48
CA GLY A 191 -3.39 12.92 -4.41
C GLY A 191 -1.97 12.36 -4.36
N ASN A 192 -1.52 12.03 -3.15
CA ASN A 192 -0.20 11.46 -2.89
C ASN A 192 -0.29 9.96 -2.63
N ILE A 193 -1.46 9.45 -2.25
CA ILE A 193 -1.70 8.06 -1.87
C ILE A 193 -2.38 7.32 -3.02
N ARG A 194 -1.81 6.18 -3.39
CA ARG A 194 -2.38 5.28 -4.38
C ARG A 194 -3.68 4.70 -3.83
N TYR A 195 -4.79 5.15 -4.42
CA TYR A 195 -6.16 4.89 -4.00
C TYR A 195 -6.66 3.44 -4.16
N ASP A 196 -5.76 2.49 -4.35
CA ASP A 196 -6.13 1.11 -4.66
C ASP A 196 -6.65 0.38 -3.41
N ILE A 197 -6.42 0.89 -2.17
CA ILE A 197 -6.90 0.24 -0.94
C ILE A 197 -7.24 1.24 0.18
N PRO A 198 -8.46 1.17 0.76
CA PRO A 198 -8.86 2.01 1.89
C PRO A 198 -7.93 1.86 3.11
N ILE A 199 -7.82 2.90 3.92
CA ILE A 199 -7.14 2.93 5.21
C ILE A 199 -7.90 2.01 6.17
N GLY A 200 -7.43 0.76 6.22
CA GLY A 200 -8.01 -0.34 6.98
C GLY A 200 -8.71 -1.36 6.09
N GLN A 201 -8.58 -2.65 6.45
CA GLN A 201 -9.45 -3.67 5.86
C GLN A 201 -10.86 -3.41 6.40
N LYS A 202 -11.86 -3.23 5.56
CA LYS A 202 -13.22 -3.05 6.06
C LYS A 202 -13.80 -4.44 6.33
N ALA A 203 -14.44 -4.61 7.49
CA ALA A 203 -14.80 -5.93 7.99
C ALA A 203 -15.85 -6.61 7.08
N PRO A 204 -15.57 -7.78 6.49
CA PRO A 204 -16.62 -8.56 5.84
C PRO A 204 -17.58 -9.12 6.90
N SER A 205 -18.87 -9.06 6.57
CA SER A 205 -20.03 -9.76 7.19
C SER A 205 -19.91 -10.13 8.68
N VAL A 206 -20.60 -9.37 9.53
CA VAL A 206 -20.88 -9.73 10.92
C VAL A 206 -22.18 -10.51 10.99
N ILE A 207 -22.12 -11.79 11.39
CA ILE A 207 -23.33 -12.54 11.76
C ILE A 207 -23.77 -12.06 13.15
N THR A 208 -24.98 -11.50 13.22
CA THR A 208 -25.61 -10.92 14.41
C THR A 208 -26.06 -12.01 15.38
N THR A 209 -25.28 -12.23 16.43
CA THR A 209 -25.74 -12.69 17.76
C THR A 209 -24.55 -12.58 18.70
N THR A 210 -24.42 -11.47 19.44
CA THR A 210 -23.35 -11.35 20.43
C THR A 210 -23.78 -10.49 21.61
N THR A 211 -23.66 -11.03 22.81
CA THR A 211 -23.86 -10.33 24.08
C THR A 211 -22.52 -9.70 24.50
N THR A 212 -22.50 -8.38 24.70
CA THR A 212 -21.28 -7.61 24.95
C THR A 212 -20.89 -7.61 26.43
N THR A 213 -19.61 -7.78 26.74
CA THR A 213 -19.05 -7.55 28.10
C THR A 213 -18.12 -6.34 28.07
N THR A 214 -18.48 -5.26 28.77
CA THR A 214 -17.69 -4.02 28.82
C THR A 214 -16.57 -4.13 29.86
N ILE A 215 -15.30 -4.03 29.42
CA ILE A 215 -14.13 -3.98 30.30
C ILE A 215 -13.56 -2.56 30.28
N THR A 216 -13.51 -1.90 31.44
CA THR A 216 -12.84 -0.58 31.60
C THR A 216 -11.40 -0.76 32.08
N LYS A 217 -10.53 0.11 31.55
CA LYS A 217 -9.04 0.09 31.59
C LYS A 217 -8.42 -0.60 32.82
N LYS A 218 -7.65 -1.65 32.55
CA LYS A 218 -6.52 -2.07 33.40
C LYS A 218 -5.25 -2.03 32.55
N LYS A 219 -4.16 -1.48 33.10
CA LYS A 219 -2.81 -1.50 32.50
C LYS A 219 -2.43 -2.96 32.20
N ILE A 220 -2.10 -3.27 30.94
CA ILE A 220 -1.65 -4.60 30.52
C ILE A 220 -0.31 -4.44 29.79
N ASN A 221 0.68 -5.19 30.26
CA ASN A 221 2.02 -5.34 29.71
C ASN A 221 2.04 -6.44 28.64
N VAL A 222 2.90 -6.33 27.62
CA VAL A 222 3.05 -7.33 26.54
C VAL A 222 4.53 -7.64 26.33
N GLU A 223 4.90 -8.92 26.35
CA GLU A 223 6.24 -9.42 25.98
C GLU A 223 6.22 -10.00 24.55
N CYS A 224 7.28 -9.75 23.76
CA CYS A 224 7.31 -10.07 22.34
C CYS A 224 8.61 -10.76 21.85
N THR A 225 8.50 -11.26 20.61
CA THR A 225 9.50 -11.59 19.57
C THR A 225 10.38 -12.86 19.64
N HIS A 226 10.72 -13.46 20.78
CA HIS A 226 11.70 -14.57 20.77
C HIS A 226 11.16 -15.93 20.27
N TYR A 227 9.85 -16.17 20.36
CA TYR A 227 9.25 -17.49 20.13
C TYR A 227 9.04 -17.84 18.63
N LEU A 228 8.75 -16.84 17.79
CA LEU A 228 8.42 -17.05 16.38
C LEU A 228 9.63 -17.47 15.52
N LEU A 229 10.83 -16.99 15.86
CA LEU A 229 12.07 -17.30 15.14
C LEU A 229 12.53 -18.75 15.37
N LYS A 230 12.24 -19.33 16.53
CA LYS A 230 12.64 -20.70 16.91
C LYS A 230 11.73 -21.78 16.29
N LYS A 231 10.45 -21.48 16.09
CA LYS A 231 9.45 -22.45 15.61
C LYS A 231 9.56 -22.75 14.10
N ARG A 232 10.18 -21.86 13.31
CA ARG A 232 10.37 -22.02 11.85
C ARG A 232 11.72 -22.61 11.42
N GLY A 233 12.57 -23.03 12.36
CA GLY A 233 13.85 -23.67 12.04
C GLY A 233 14.91 -22.76 11.39
N LEU A 234 14.70 -21.44 11.40
CA LEU A 234 15.57 -20.45 10.75
C LEU A 234 16.84 -20.13 11.55
N LEU A 235 16.98 -20.65 12.78
CA LEU A 235 18.21 -20.60 13.57
C LEU A 235 18.89 -21.98 13.53
N GLN A 236 20.02 -22.09 12.84
CA GLN A 236 20.88 -23.27 12.96
C GLN A 236 21.54 -23.30 14.34
N SER A 237 21.58 -24.48 14.95
CA SER A 237 21.85 -24.73 16.38
C SER A 237 23.25 -24.37 16.91
N LYS A 238 24.09 -23.66 16.15
CA LYS A 238 25.52 -23.52 16.47
C LYS A 238 25.95 -22.18 17.06
N ASP A 239 25.16 -21.11 16.95
CA ASP A 239 25.45 -19.86 17.66
C ASP A 239 24.48 -19.65 18.81
N LYS A 240 24.86 -20.16 19.99
CA LYS A 240 24.14 -19.86 21.24
C LYS A 240 24.41 -18.40 21.63
N ILE A 241 23.65 -17.47 21.07
CA ILE A 241 23.55 -16.13 21.66
C ILE A 241 22.76 -16.28 22.96
N LYS A 242 23.47 -16.35 24.10
CA LYS A 242 22.86 -16.38 25.43
C LYS A 242 22.30 -15.00 25.74
N PHE A 243 21.00 -14.80 25.52
CA PHE A 243 20.27 -13.74 26.19
C PHE A 243 19.81 -14.26 27.55
N SER A 244 20.31 -13.62 28.61
CA SER A 244 19.86 -13.84 29.98
C SER A 244 19.06 -12.62 30.38
N THR A 245 17.74 -12.71 30.41
CA THR A 245 16.90 -11.73 31.11
C THR A 245 15.64 -12.39 31.67
N ASN A 246 15.44 -12.24 32.97
CA ASN A 246 14.12 -12.25 33.59
C ASN A 246 13.46 -10.88 33.29
N ASP A 247 12.17 -10.91 32.98
CA ASP A 247 11.18 -9.80 32.86
C ASP A 247 11.44 -8.62 31.91
N HIS A 248 10.39 -8.34 31.13
CA HIS A 248 9.76 -7.04 30.83
C HIS A 248 10.64 -5.92 30.22
N ASP A 249 10.21 -5.48 29.03
CA ASP A 249 10.82 -4.47 28.17
C ASP A 249 12.24 -4.82 27.71
N LEU A 250 12.33 -5.44 26.53
CA LEU A 250 13.56 -5.38 25.74
C LEU A 250 13.89 -3.90 25.55
N SER A 251 14.97 -3.45 26.18
CA SER A 251 15.43 -2.06 26.04
C SER A 251 15.55 -1.71 24.55
N GLU A 252 15.33 -0.45 24.20
CA GLU A 252 15.51 0.04 22.82
C GLU A 252 16.90 -0.34 22.27
N ALA A 253 17.91 -0.39 23.15
CA ALA A 253 19.25 -0.88 22.83
C ALA A 253 19.28 -2.38 22.49
N THR A 254 18.51 -3.23 23.17
CA THR A 254 18.41 -4.67 22.88
C THR A 254 17.67 -4.92 21.57
N ILE A 255 16.59 -4.18 21.30
CA ILE A 255 15.87 -4.26 20.01
C ILE A 255 16.79 -3.79 18.88
N THR A 256 17.48 -2.66 19.06
CA THR A 256 18.45 -2.15 18.10
C THR A 256 19.57 -3.15 17.85
N HIS A 257 20.10 -3.79 18.90
CA HIS A 257 21.13 -4.82 18.76
C HIS A 257 20.61 -6.06 18.01
N ALA A 258 19.39 -6.53 18.31
CA ALA A 258 18.78 -7.65 17.58
C ALA A 258 18.54 -7.32 16.11
N LYS A 259 18.08 -6.10 15.79
CA LYS A 259 17.97 -5.59 14.41
C LYS A 259 19.32 -5.55 13.72
N GLN A 260 20.36 -5.10 14.42
CA GLN A 260 21.73 -5.07 13.90
C GLN A 260 22.29 -6.48 13.64
N VAL A 261 22.03 -7.45 14.52
CA VAL A 261 22.44 -8.85 14.32
C VAL A 261 21.68 -9.49 13.15
N LEU A 262 20.38 -9.24 13.02
CA LEU A 262 19.60 -9.71 11.86
C LEU A 262 20.08 -9.05 10.57
N TYR A 263 20.42 -7.77 10.61
CA TYR A 263 21.09 -7.10 9.50
C TYR A 263 22.41 -7.79 9.18
N GLU A 264 23.30 -7.95 10.15
CA GLU A 264 24.61 -8.55 9.95
C GLU A 264 24.56 -9.99 9.42
N HIS A 265 23.56 -10.76 9.85
CA HIS A 265 23.42 -12.18 9.52
C HIS A 265 22.64 -12.44 8.23
N TYR A 266 21.61 -11.65 7.92
CA TYR A 266 20.72 -11.90 6.78
C TYR A 266 20.78 -10.84 5.67
N LEU A 267 21.33 -9.65 5.93
CA LEU A 267 21.28 -8.51 5.00
C LEU A 267 22.65 -7.84 4.74
N ASN A 268 23.64 -8.00 5.63
CA ASN A 268 25.02 -7.55 5.45
C ASN A 268 25.82 -8.65 4.77
N THR A 269 25.61 -8.76 3.48
CA THR A 269 26.23 -9.78 2.64
C THR A 269 27.45 -9.22 1.94
N SER A 270 28.22 -8.38 2.65
CA SER A 270 29.56 -7.96 2.22
C SER A 270 30.52 -9.15 1.96
N GLN A 271 30.12 -10.38 2.33
CA GLN A 271 30.83 -11.63 2.03
C GLN A 271 30.12 -12.55 1.01
N SER A 272 28.96 -12.17 0.46
CA SER A 272 28.28 -12.93 -0.60
C SER A 272 28.93 -12.62 -1.95
N SER A 273 29.35 -13.65 -2.70
CA SER A 273 29.81 -13.50 -4.08
C SER A 273 28.77 -12.81 -4.99
N ALA A 274 27.48 -12.93 -4.65
CA ALA A 274 26.37 -12.32 -5.38
C ALA A 274 26.17 -10.81 -5.14
N LEU A 275 27.10 -10.13 -4.45
CA LEU A 275 27.17 -8.66 -4.48
C LEU A 275 28.36 -8.17 -5.33
N HIS A 276 29.27 -9.07 -5.70
CA HIS A 276 30.49 -8.69 -6.40
C HIS A 276 30.21 -8.14 -7.80
N GLU A 277 29.29 -8.75 -8.54
CA GLU A 277 28.92 -8.30 -9.90
C GLU A 277 28.08 -7.02 -9.84
N PHE A 278 27.09 -6.94 -8.94
CA PHE A 278 26.35 -5.69 -8.74
C PHE A 278 27.24 -4.52 -8.25
N HIS A 279 28.28 -4.79 -7.45
CA HIS A 279 29.26 -3.77 -7.06
C HIS A 279 29.97 -3.15 -8.26
N GLN A 280 30.12 -3.85 -9.39
CA GLN A 280 30.65 -3.25 -10.61
C GLN A 280 29.73 -2.13 -11.13
N ILE A 281 28.42 -2.39 -11.15
CA ILE A 281 27.40 -1.40 -11.51
C ILE A 281 27.43 -0.25 -10.51
N GLN A 282 27.40 -0.57 -9.22
CA GLN A 282 27.39 0.42 -8.14
C GLN A 282 28.60 1.37 -8.19
N ASN A 283 29.80 0.82 -8.40
CA ASN A 283 31.05 1.58 -8.38
C ASN A 283 31.31 2.37 -9.67
N LYS A 284 30.79 1.90 -10.82
CA LYS A 284 31.02 2.52 -12.13
C LYS A 284 29.85 3.39 -12.61
N SER A 285 28.69 3.31 -11.95
CA SER A 285 27.55 4.16 -12.26
C SER A 285 27.90 5.64 -12.15
N ASN A 286 27.32 6.44 -13.06
CA ASN A 286 27.43 7.89 -13.04
C ASN A 286 26.48 8.55 -12.03
N CYS A 287 25.67 7.78 -11.31
CA CYS A 287 24.79 8.28 -10.26
C CYS A 287 25.60 8.64 -9.01
N ILE A 288 25.41 9.86 -8.49
CA ILE A 288 26.14 10.37 -7.32
C ILE A 288 25.83 9.60 -6.02
N PHE A 289 24.69 8.91 -5.96
CA PHE A 289 24.27 8.11 -4.81
C PHE A 289 24.74 6.67 -4.88
N ALA A 290 24.97 6.13 -6.09
CA ALA A 290 25.22 4.69 -6.29
C ALA A 290 26.37 4.17 -5.41
N LYS A 291 27.54 4.84 -5.45
CA LYS A 291 28.73 4.44 -4.69
C LYS A 291 28.56 4.38 -3.17
N ARG A 292 27.57 5.09 -2.62
CA ARG A 292 27.29 5.15 -1.18
C ARG A 292 26.08 4.31 -0.77
N ALA A 293 25.31 3.84 -1.75
CA ALA A 293 24.09 3.09 -1.50
C ALA A 293 24.40 1.82 -0.69
N ARG A 294 23.64 1.60 0.37
CA ARG A 294 23.72 0.36 1.14
C ARG A 294 22.70 -0.61 0.58
N CYS A 295 23.15 -1.63 -0.13
CA CYS A 295 22.25 -2.65 -0.67
C CYS A 295 22.39 -3.97 0.11
N SER A 296 21.27 -4.65 0.30
CA SER A 296 21.23 -6.09 0.60
C SER A 296 21.00 -6.87 -0.69
N ASN A 297 21.18 -8.19 -0.67
CA ASN A 297 20.94 -9.04 -1.84
C ASN A 297 20.08 -10.27 -1.50
N ALA A 298 19.51 -10.85 -2.55
CA ALA A 298 18.90 -12.16 -2.52
C ALA A 298 19.95 -13.28 -2.42
N PRO A 299 19.54 -14.48 -1.98
CA PRO A 299 20.35 -15.69 -2.12
C PRO A 299 20.76 -15.92 -3.58
N HIS A 300 21.91 -16.57 -3.78
CA HIS A 300 22.39 -16.91 -5.12
C HIS A 300 21.36 -17.75 -5.88
N TRP A 301 21.14 -17.39 -7.14
CA TRP A 301 20.27 -18.10 -8.06
C TRP A 301 20.77 -19.52 -8.33
N LEU A 302 19.90 -20.51 -8.31
CA LEU A 302 20.27 -21.89 -8.61
C LEU A 302 19.69 -22.31 -9.95
N ASP A 303 20.55 -22.54 -10.94
CA ASP A 303 20.17 -22.89 -12.32
C ASP A 303 19.39 -24.21 -12.42
N ASN A 304 19.53 -25.09 -11.43
CA ASN A 304 18.83 -26.37 -11.37
C ASN A 304 17.44 -26.28 -10.71
N LEU A 305 17.03 -25.09 -10.28
CA LEU A 305 15.73 -24.84 -9.67
C LEU A 305 14.82 -24.07 -10.63
N SER A 306 13.50 -24.19 -10.44
CA SER A 306 12.55 -23.35 -11.16
C SER A 306 12.66 -21.88 -10.73
N ILE A 307 12.03 -20.98 -11.48
CA ILE A 307 11.92 -19.56 -11.09
C ILE A 307 11.17 -19.45 -9.76
N GLU A 308 10.09 -20.22 -9.59
CA GLU A 308 9.28 -20.24 -8.37
C GLU A 308 10.08 -20.71 -7.15
N ASP A 309 10.83 -21.81 -7.27
CA ASP A 309 11.69 -22.31 -6.18
C ASP A 309 12.80 -21.30 -5.81
N ASN A 310 13.36 -20.60 -6.80
CA ASN A 310 14.31 -19.50 -6.52
C ASN A 310 13.61 -18.34 -5.80
N CYS A 311 12.35 -18.05 -6.14
CA CYS A 311 11.55 -17.04 -5.46
C CYS A 311 11.18 -17.45 -4.02
N GLU A 312 10.86 -18.72 -3.76
CA GLU A 312 10.64 -19.23 -2.41
C GLU A 312 11.89 -19.03 -1.53
N ARG A 313 13.07 -19.26 -2.10
CA ARG A 313 14.35 -19.07 -1.40
C ARG A 313 14.64 -17.61 -1.08
N LEU A 314 14.30 -16.66 -1.96
CA LEU A 314 14.56 -15.24 -1.74
C LEU A 314 13.50 -14.54 -0.87
N LEU A 315 12.28 -15.09 -0.78
CA LEU A 315 11.16 -14.49 -0.06
C LEU A 315 11.48 -14.16 1.42
N PRO A 316 12.11 -15.04 2.22
CA PRO A 316 12.43 -14.73 3.61
C PRO A 316 13.33 -13.51 3.78
N SER A 317 14.38 -13.37 2.97
CA SER A 317 15.28 -12.21 3.04
C SER A 317 14.62 -10.94 2.51
N PHE A 318 13.71 -11.05 1.52
CA PHE A 318 12.94 -9.90 1.04
C PHE A 318 11.94 -9.39 2.08
N ILE A 319 11.26 -10.28 2.81
CA ILE A 319 10.40 -9.92 3.95
C ILE A 319 11.22 -9.22 5.04
N LEU A 320 12.37 -9.78 5.42
CA LEU A 320 13.24 -9.15 6.43
C LEU A 320 13.73 -7.78 5.97
N PHE A 321 14.11 -7.64 4.71
CA PHE A 321 14.47 -6.35 4.13
C PHE A 321 13.34 -5.33 4.30
N CYS A 322 12.09 -5.66 3.91
CA CYS A 322 10.95 -4.76 4.05
C CYS A 322 10.65 -4.42 5.53
N ALA A 323 10.72 -5.40 6.41
CA ALA A 323 10.46 -5.22 7.85
C ALA A 323 11.45 -4.26 8.51
N PHE A 324 12.69 -4.19 8.03
CA PHE A 324 13.75 -3.38 8.64
C PHE A 324 14.13 -2.14 7.85
N VAL A 325 13.67 -1.96 6.61
CA VAL A 325 14.18 -0.90 5.72
C VAL A 325 14.09 0.52 6.31
N LYS A 326 13.11 0.75 7.19
CA LYS A 326 12.94 2.02 7.93
C LYS A 326 13.99 2.23 9.01
N ASP A 327 14.45 1.15 9.65
CA ASP A 327 15.31 1.17 10.82
C ASP A 327 16.81 1.18 10.47
N ILE A 328 17.22 0.40 9.47
CA ILE A 328 18.64 0.09 9.24
C ILE A 328 19.26 0.84 8.05
N SER A 329 18.56 1.83 7.50
CA SER A 329 19.04 2.69 6.42
C SER A 329 19.65 1.93 5.23
N ILE A 330 18.95 0.90 4.73
CA ILE A 330 19.28 0.18 3.48
C ILE A 330 18.59 0.87 2.31
N ASP A 331 19.31 1.13 1.24
CA ASP A 331 18.84 1.86 0.06
C ASP A 331 18.30 0.96 -1.05
N GLY A 332 18.61 -0.34 -1.03
CA GLY A 332 18.00 -1.28 -1.96
C GLY A 332 18.23 -2.76 -1.68
N TYR A 333 17.48 -3.59 -2.40
CA TYR A 333 17.59 -5.04 -2.39
C TYR A 333 17.81 -5.55 -3.82
N VAL A 334 18.86 -6.35 -4.02
CA VAL A 334 19.30 -6.80 -5.35
C VAL A 334 18.96 -8.28 -5.56
N ILE A 335 18.35 -8.60 -6.69
CA ILE A 335 18.22 -9.97 -7.20
C ILE A 335 19.13 -10.11 -8.42
N GLU A 336 20.02 -11.10 -8.40
CA GLU A 336 20.87 -11.46 -9.54
C GLU A 336 20.27 -12.71 -10.22
N ILE A 337 20.07 -12.62 -11.54
CA ILE A 337 19.57 -13.70 -12.38
C ILE A 337 20.66 -14.02 -13.41
N PRO A 338 21.11 -15.27 -13.55
CA PRO A 338 22.13 -15.64 -14.50
C PRO A 338 21.79 -15.22 -15.94
N HIS A 339 22.76 -14.60 -16.60
CA HIS A 339 22.69 -14.32 -18.01
C HIS A 339 23.07 -15.57 -18.80
N ASN A 340 22.08 -16.42 -19.03
CA ASN A 340 22.23 -17.71 -19.69
C ASN A 340 21.06 -17.95 -20.66
N HIS A 341 20.76 -19.21 -20.94
CA HIS A 341 19.65 -19.61 -21.80
C HIS A 341 18.25 -19.13 -21.35
N LEU A 342 18.10 -18.70 -20.09
CA LEU A 342 16.85 -18.15 -19.55
C LEU A 342 16.65 -16.66 -19.85
N THR A 343 17.71 -15.93 -20.19
CA THR A 343 17.68 -14.48 -20.39
C THR A 343 18.40 -14.10 -21.68
N THR A 344 18.13 -14.83 -22.78
CA THR A 344 18.85 -14.64 -24.06
C THR A 344 18.49 -13.33 -24.75
N THR A 345 17.30 -12.80 -24.47
CA THR A 345 16.80 -11.52 -24.95
C THR A 345 16.34 -10.65 -23.79
N LEU A 346 16.06 -9.38 -24.08
CA LEU A 346 15.51 -8.44 -23.10
C LEU A 346 14.06 -8.82 -22.77
N GLU A 347 13.33 -9.38 -23.73
CA GLU A 347 11.98 -9.91 -23.59
C GLU A 347 11.95 -11.13 -22.66
N ASP A 348 12.90 -12.07 -22.82
CA ASP A 348 13.03 -13.23 -21.91
C ASP A 348 13.25 -12.75 -20.47
N PHE A 349 14.15 -11.77 -20.29
CA PHE A 349 14.38 -11.16 -18.99
C PHE A 349 13.12 -10.49 -18.44
N GLY A 350 12.33 -9.83 -19.30
CA GLY A 350 11.03 -9.25 -18.94
C GLY A 350 10.02 -10.28 -18.44
N GLN A 351 9.97 -11.47 -19.05
CA GLN A 351 9.09 -12.54 -18.60
C GLN A 351 9.50 -13.13 -17.24
N ILE A 352 10.81 -13.25 -16.99
CA ILE A 352 11.31 -13.69 -15.67
C ILE A 352 11.05 -12.62 -14.62
N PHE A 353 11.30 -11.36 -14.95
CA PHE A 353 11.01 -10.21 -14.10
C PHE A 353 9.53 -10.19 -13.68
N LYS A 354 8.61 -10.35 -14.64
CA LYS A 354 7.17 -10.46 -14.39
C LYS A 354 6.84 -11.59 -13.42
N GLN A 355 7.40 -12.79 -13.62
CA GLN A 355 7.15 -13.94 -12.75
C GLN A 355 7.63 -13.70 -11.32
N ILE A 356 8.81 -13.08 -11.14
CA ILE A 356 9.35 -12.72 -9.83
C ILE A 356 8.42 -11.72 -9.12
N LEU A 357 8.02 -10.64 -9.81
CA LEU A 357 7.11 -9.66 -9.22
C LEU A 357 5.76 -10.28 -8.87
N ARG A 358 5.22 -11.13 -9.75
CA ARG A 358 3.95 -11.83 -9.49
C ARG A 358 4.05 -12.72 -8.27
N PHE A 359 5.10 -13.54 -8.18
CA PHE A 359 5.33 -14.41 -7.02
C PHE A 359 5.42 -13.60 -5.72
N LEU A 360 6.22 -12.53 -5.71
CA LEU A 360 6.36 -11.68 -4.52
C LEU A 360 5.01 -11.04 -4.15
N SER A 361 4.27 -10.52 -5.13
CA SER A 361 2.93 -9.97 -4.93
C SER A 361 1.95 -11.01 -4.35
N ASP A 362 1.96 -12.25 -4.85
CA ASP A 362 1.10 -13.33 -4.35
C ASP A 362 1.46 -13.75 -2.91
N HIS A 363 2.72 -13.55 -2.51
CA HIS A 363 3.23 -13.86 -1.17
C HIS A 363 3.34 -12.65 -0.24
N ASP A 364 2.76 -11.51 -0.63
CA ASP A 364 2.80 -10.28 0.15
C ASP A 364 2.15 -10.47 1.54
N PRO A 365 2.90 -10.30 2.66
CA PRO A 365 2.37 -10.39 4.02
C PRO A 365 1.22 -9.43 4.31
N ALA A 366 1.18 -8.28 3.61
CA ALA A 366 0.10 -7.29 3.73
C ALA A 366 -1.12 -7.63 2.87
N LYS A 367 -1.06 -8.70 2.06
CA LYS A 367 -2.12 -9.19 1.16
C LYS A 367 -2.60 -8.11 0.18
N ARG A 368 -1.70 -7.26 -0.28
CA ARG A 368 -2.00 -6.21 -1.27
C ARG A 368 -2.16 -6.80 -2.65
N HIS A 369 -1.33 -7.80 -2.97
CA HIS A 369 -1.35 -8.50 -4.24
C HIS A 369 -1.35 -7.52 -5.44
N CYS A 370 -0.41 -6.56 -5.44
CA CYS A 370 -0.38 -5.44 -6.39
C CYS A 370 -0.26 -5.86 -7.87
N MET A 371 0.17 -7.09 -8.14
CA MET A 371 0.19 -7.67 -9.49
C MET A 371 -1.14 -8.32 -9.88
N ASN A 372 -2.10 -8.49 -8.96
CA ASN A 372 -3.39 -9.17 -9.17
C ASN A 372 -4.49 -8.20 -9.64
N VAL A 373 -4.10 -7.33 -10.56
CA VAL A 373 -4.96 -6.40 -11.29
C VAL A 373 -4.96 -6.76 -12.77
N SER A 374 -5.78 -6.11 -13.59
CA SER A 374 -5.67 -6.28 -15.05
C SER A 374 -4.28 -5.86 -15.52
N SER A 375 -3.73 -6.54 -16.52
CA SER A 375 -2.44 -6.15 -17.12
C SER A 375 -2.49 -4.71 -17.66
N SER A 376 -3.64 -4.26 -18.15
CA SER A 376 -3.88 -2.86 -18.54
C SER A 376 -3.68 -1.87 -17.38
N ARG A 377 -3.99 -2.26 -16.13
CA ARG A 377 -3.80 -1.40 -14.96
C ARG A 377 -2.33 -1.25 -14.59
N ILE A 378 -1.51 -2.28 -14.80
CA ILE A 378 -0.06 -2.24 -14.51
C ILE A 378 0.64 -1.22 -15.42
N GLY A 379 0.20 -1.10 -16.68
CA GLY A 379 0.68 -0.10 -17.64
C GLY A 379 0.11 1.32 -17.46
N GLN A 380 -0.63 1.61 -16.39
CA GLN A 380 -1.27 2.91 -16.17
C GLN A 380 -0.65 3.72 -15.03
N ILE A 381 -0.89 5.04 -15.06
CA ILE A 381 -0.50 5.95 -13.99
C ILE A 381 -1.19 5.51 -12.69
N GLY A 382 -0.47 5.58 -11.58
CA GLY A 382 -0.95 5.21 -10.24
C GLY A 382 -0.64 3.77 -9.82
N TRP A 383 -0.27 2.86 -10.73
CA TRP A 383 0.19 1.53 -10.35
C TRP A 383 1.65 1.52 -9.88
N VAL A 384 1.97 0.76 -8.81
CA VAL A 384 3.34 0.39 -8.40
C VAL A 384 3.37 -1.01 -7.90
N PHE A 385 4.59 -1.55 -7.93
CA PHE A 385 4.96 -2.62 -7.06
C PHE A 385 5.01 -2.18 -5.58
N GLU A 386 4.13 -2.77 -4.78
CA GLU A 386 4.11 -2.69 -3.32
C GLU A 386 4.26 -4.09 -2.71
N PHE A 387 5.07 -4.21 -1.67
CA PHE A 387 5.20 -5.42 -0.86
C PHE A 387 5.35 -5.04 0.62
N ASP A 388 4.57 -5.67 1.50
CA ASP A 388 4.49 -5.38 2.93
C ASP A 388 4.32 -3.88 3.26
N ARG A 389 3.48 -3.19 2.47
CA ARG A 389 3.23 -1.74 2.56
C ARG A 389 4.46 -0.86 2.30
N VAL A 390 5.45 -1.40 1.60
CA VAL A 390 6.60 -0.67 1.08
C VAL A 390 6.46 -0.56 -0.43
N THR A 391 6.46 0.67 -0.94
CA THR A 391 6.49 0.97 -2.37
C THR A 391 7.92 0.99 -2.87
N PHE A 392 8.12 0.48 -4.09
CA PHE A 392 9.44 0.34 -4.69
C PHE A 392 9.56 1.07 -6.02
N PHE A 393 10.63 1.84 -6.15
CA PHE A 393 11.21 2.16 -7.44
C PHE A 393 12.12 1.00 -7.87
N ILE A 394 11.76 0.35 -8.96
CA ILE A 394 12.47 -0.83 -9.45
C ILE A 394 13.29 -0.44 -10.67
N THR A 395 14.58 -0.74 -10.64
CA THR A 395 15.50 -0.52 -11.75
C THR A 395 16.15 -1.84 -12.13
N THR A 396 16.29 -2.09 -13.42
CA THR A 396 17.02 -3.24 -13.95
C THR A 396 18.33 -2.86 -14.63
N PHE A 397 19.31 -3.76 -14.57
CA PHE A 397 20.58 -3.66 -15.30
C PHE A 397 20.89 -5.02 -15.92
N THR A 398 21.21 -5.07 -17.21
CA THR A 398 21.44 -6.35 -17.91
C THR A 398 22.51 -6.20 -19.00
N PRO A 399 23.23 -7.30 -19.34
CA PRO A 399 24.17 -7.33 -20.47
C PRO A 399 23.55 -6.93 -21.82
N HIS A 400 22.22 -6.98 -21.95
CA HIS A 400 21.50 -6.59 -23.18
C HIS A 400 21.62 -5.10 -23.49
N TYR A 401 21.79 -4.26 -22.48
CA TYR A 401 21.90 -2.83 -22.68
C TYR A 401 23.31 -2.45 -23.16
N PRO A 402 23.45 -1.67 -24.25
CA PRO A 402 24.74 -1.22 -24.73
C PRO A 402 25.41 -0.22 -23.75
N GLU A 403 26.71 0.02 -23.89
CA GLU A 403 27.44 0.92 -22.98
C GLU A 403 26.91 2.36 -22.96
N THR A 404 26.21 2.77 -24.02
CA THR A 404 25.58 4.08 -24.20
C THR A 404 24.19 4.17 -23.55
N HIS A 405 23.67 3.10 -22.97
CA HIS A 405 22.36 3.09 -22.36
C HIS A 405 22.45 3.36 -20.85
N PRO A 406 21.53 4.14 -20.24
CA PRO A 406 21.56 4.43 -18.81
C PRO A 406 21.40 3.19 -17.91
N ARG A 407 20.89 2.08 -18.45
CA ARG A 407 20.77 0.79 -17.74
C ARG A 407 21.93 -0.18 -18.01
N TYR A 408 23.04 0.30 -18.58
CA TYR A 408 24.22 -0.53 -18.83
C TYR A 408 24.73 -1.20 -17.55
N ALA A 409 25.00 -2.50 -17.61
CA ALA A 409 25.48 -3.29 -16.48
C ALA A 409 26.98 -3.11 -16.16
N HIS A 410 27.67 -2.12 -16.77
CA HIS A 410 29.05 -1.73 -16.44
C HIS A 410 30.09 -2.88 -16.42
N GLY A 411 29.89 -3.89 -17.27
CA GLY A 411 30.77 -5.05 -17.40
C GLY A 411 30.31 -6.30 -16.64
N SER A 412 29.22 -6.25 -15.87
CA SER A 412 28.55 -7.46 -15.38
C SER A 412 27.94 -8.20 -16.56
N LYS A 413 28.63 -9.24 -17.03
CA LYS A 413 28.23 -10.03 -18.21
C LYS A 413 27.47 -11.30 -17.87
N ASN A 414 27.62 -11.79 -16.65
CA ASN A 414 27.12 -13.10 -16.24
C ASN A 414 25.73 -13.04 -15.58
N TYR A 415 25.22 -11.84 -15.30
CA TYR A 415 23.97 -11.66 -14.57
C TYR A 415 23.18 -10.45 -15.07
N CYS A 416 21.86 -10.62 -15.11
CA CYS A 416 20.86 -9.56 -15.10
C CYS A 416 20.51 -9.22 -13.64
N HIS A 417 20.28 -7.96 -13.35
CA HIS A 417 20.08 -7.44 -12.00
C HIS A 417 18.73 -6.75 -11.90
N ILE A 418 18.01 -7.02 -10.81
CA ILE A 418 16.82 -6.30 -10.39
C ILE A 418 17.13 -5.61 -9.07
N LEU A 419 17.04 -4.29 -9.05
CA LEU A 419 17.23 -3.47 -7.85
C LEU A 419 15.88 -2.93 -7.38
N PHE A 420 15.43 -3.39 -6.21
CA PHE A 420 14.29 -2.83 -5.49
C PHE A 420 14.76 -1.69 -4.58
N GLN A 421 14.40 -0.46 -4.90
CA GLN A 421 14.70 0.71 -4.08
C GLN A 421 13.43 1.19 -3.40
N PRO A 422 13.31 1.10 -2.07
CA PRO A 422 12.16 1.62 -1.35
C PRO A 422 12.06 3.12 -1.57
N GLU A 423 10.87 3.66 -1.79
CA GLU A 423 10.72 5.11 -2.01
C GLU A 423 11.20 5.94 -0.81
N LEU A 424 11.09 5.39 0.41
CA LEU A 424 11.65 5.98 1.64
C LEU A 424 13.18 6.17 1.59
N SER A 425 13.89 5.42 0.73
CA SER A 425 15.33 5.65 0.54
C SER A 425 15.60 6.99 -0.16
N PHE A 426 14.74 7.44 -1.08
CA PHE A 426 14.92 8.72 -1.76
C PHE A 426 14.74 9.90 -0.81
N LEU A 427 13.80 9.80 0.13
CA LEU A 427 13.61 10.80 1.19
C LEU A 427 14.87 10.95 2.06
N ARG A 428 15.61 9.87 2.30
CA ARG A 428 16.88 9.92 3.06
C ARG A 428 18.02 10.61 2.30
N HIS A 429 17.95 10.64 0.97
CA HIS A 429 18.97 11.22 0.10
C HIS A 429 18.62 12.63 -0.40
N ASP A 430 17.54 13.23 0.11
CA ASP A 430 17.07 14.57 -0.24
C ASP A 430 16.99 14.76 -1.77
N LEU A 431 16.44 13.75 -2.44
CA LEU A 431 16.18 13.79 -3.86
C LEU A 431 14.96 14.70 -4.11
N PRO A 432 15.10 15.76 -4.93
CA PRO A 432 13.99 16.65 -5.21
C PRO A 432 12.92 15.95 -6.04
N ASP A 433 11.71 16.50 -6.08
CA ASP A 433 10.59 15.99 -6.90
C ASP A 433 10.96 15.88 -8.37
N ASP A 434 10.40 14.89 -9.06
CA ASP A 434 10.69 14.70 -10.48
C ASP A 434 10.31 15.91 -11.33
N THR A 435 11.04 16.11 -12.43
CA THR A 435 10.86 17.28 -13.29
C THR A 435 11.18 16.96 -14.74
N PRO A 436 10.38 17.47 -15.70
CA PRO A 436 10.66 17.34 -17.13
C PRO A 436 11.79 18.28 -17.59
N HIS A 437 12.35 19.09 -16.69
CA HIS A 437 13.40 20.05 -16.98
C HIS A 437 14.73 19.65 -16.35
N THR A 438 15.84 20.06 -16.96
CA THR A 438 17.20 19.85 -16.43
C THR A 438 18.04 21.08 -16.72
N ASN A 439 18.70 21.62 -15.70
CA ASN A 439 19.70 22.66 -15.91
C ASN A 439 21.01 22.03 -16.39
N TRP A 440 21.14 21.90 -17.71
CA TRP A 440 22.28 21.25 -18.35
C TRP A 440 23.60 22.02 -18.22
N ILE A 441 23.54 23.35 -18.02
CA ILE A 441 24.72 24.23 -18.00
C ILE A 441 25.23 24.40 -16.57
N GLU A 442 24.33 24.67 -15.64
CA GLU A 442 24.64 24.92 -14.23
C GLU A 442 23.79 23.97 -13.35
N PRO A 443 24.18 22.69 -13.21
CA PRO A 443 23.34 21.71 -12.53
C PRO A 443 23.21 22.03 -11.03
N ILE A 444 22.01 22.44 -10.62
CA ILE A 444 21.71 22.89 -9.25
C ILE A 444 21.36 21.68 -8.39
N THR A 445 20.37 20.90 -8.85
CA THR A 445 19.80 19.79 -8.09
C THR A 445 20.65 18.53 -8.17
N SER A 446 20.46 17.59 -7.25
CA SER A 446 21.04 16.24 -7.34
C SER A 446 20.63 15.54 -8.63
N ARG A 447 19.37 15.71 -9.08
CA ARG A 447 18.88 15.20 -10.36
C ARG A 447 19.59 15.82 -11.56
N ASP A 448 19.78 17.14 -11.60
CA ASP A 448 20.52 17.80 -12.69
C ASP A 448 21.93 17.24 -12.80
N LYS A 449 22.62 17.12 -11.66
CA LYS A 449 23.99 16.59 -11.58
C LYS A 449 24.05 15.16 -12.10
N ILE A 450 23.08 14.32 -11.75
CA ILE A 450 22.99 12.95 -12.27
C ILE A 450 22.76 12.96 -13.79
N ARG A 451 21.76 13.68 -14.29
CA ARG A 451 21.44 13.72 -15.73
C ARG A 451 22.61 14.26 -16.56
N VAL A 452 23.27 15.33 -16.11
CA VAL A 452 24.49 15.87 -16.73
C VAL A 452 25.62 14.85 -16.73
N ALA A 453 25.87 14.18 -15.61
CA ALA A 453 26.93 13.17 -15.51
C ALA A 453 26.71 12.00 -16.47
N PHE A 454 25.47 11.49 -16.56
CA PHE A 454 25.11 10.43 -17.50
C PHE A 454 25.27 10.89 -18.95
N ARG A 455 24.81 12.10 -19.30
CA ARG A 455 24.97 12.69 -20.63
C ARG A 455 26.43 12.86 -21.04
N GLN A 456 27.28 13.36 -20.15
CA GLN A 456 28.72 13.53 -20.40
C GLN A 456 29.46 12.20 -20.67
N HIS A 457 28.91 11.09 -20.20
CA HIS A 457 29.43 9.75 -20.44
C HIS A 457 28.70 9.00 -21.57
N GLY A 458 27.88 9.71 -22.36
CA GLY A 458 27.14 9.13 -23.49
C GLY A 458 26.02 8.18 -23.07
N ARG A 459 25.48 8.32 -21.85
CA ARG A 459 24.42 7.48 -21.26
C ARG A 459 23.18 8.28 -20.88
N GLU A 460 22.84 9.29 -21.67
CA GLU A 460 21.78 10.23 -21.36
C GLU A 460 20.43 9.53 -21.06
N TYR A 461 19.75 9.99 -20.00
CA TYR A 461 18.38 9.57 -19.74
C TYR A 461 17.44 10.30 -20.70
N PRO A 462 16.52 9.61 -21.37
CA PRO A 462 15.39 10.27 -22.02
C PRO A 462 14.52 10.94 -20.96
N ILE A 463 14.21 12.22 -21.14
CA ILE A 463 13.39 13.00 -20.20
C ILE A 463 12.01 13.17 -20.81
N ARG A 464 10.98 12.69 -20.11
CA ARG A 464 9.59 12.86 -20.53
C ARG A 464 9.16 14.33 -20.38
N PRO A 465 8.25 14.84 -21.21
CA PRO A 465 7.70 16.19 -21.07
C PRO A 465 6.77 16.33 -19.84
N THR A 466 6.42 15.21 -19.20
CA THR A 466 5.59 15.14 -18.00
C THR A 466 6.21 14.20 -16.97
N ILE A 467 5.93 14.45 -15.70
CA ILE A 467 6.28 13.58 -14.56
C ILE A 467 5.18 12.56 -14.25
N TYR A 468 4.03 12.71 -14.90
CA TYR A 468 2.89 11.80 -14.77
C TYR A 468 3.00 10.70 -15.82
N TYR A 469 3.63 9.60 -15.45
CA TYR A 469 3.78 8.43 -16.32
C TYR A 469 3.73 7.12 -15.51
N PRO A 470 3.35 6.00 -16.14
CA PRO A 470 3.30 4.71 -15.47
C PRO A 470 4.72 4.26 -15.04
N PRO A 471 4.96 3.98 -13.75
CA PRO A 471 6.28 3.54 -13.27
C PRO A 471 6.77 2.23 -13.91
N SER A 472 5.84 1.37 -14.33
CA SER A 472 6.11 0.12 -15.04
C SER A 472 6.93 0.32 -16.31
N HIS A 473 6.78 1.46 -17.00
CA HIS A 473 7.49 1.76 -18.24
C HIS A 473 9.01 1.93 -18.05
N ASP A 474 9.47 2.25 -16.84
CA ASP A 474 10.89 2.48 -16.57
C ASP A 474 11.58 1.30 -15.86
N MET A 475 10.83 0.27 -15.45
CA MET A 475 11.37 -0.93 -14.79
C MET A 475 12.23 -1.76 -15.75
N ILE A 476 11.78 -1.92 -17.00
CA ILE A 476 12.54 -2.46 -18.12
C ILE A 476 12.37 -1.48 -19.28
N ARG A 477 13.47 -0.94 -19.79
CA ARG A 477 13.46 0.08 -20.85
C ARG A 477 13.78 -0.58 -22.19
N PRO A 478 13.26 -0.07 -23.31
CA PRO A 478 13.73 -0.51 -24.63
C PRO A 478 15.23 -0.29 -24.81
N LEU A 479 15.81 -0.94 -25.84
CA LEU A 479 17.18 -0.67 -26.27
C LEU A 479 17.30 0.70 -26.94
N SER A 480 16.21 1.21 -27.51
CA SER A 480 16.11 2.56 -28.03
C SER A 480 16.02 3.57 -26.88
N ASN A 481 16.40 4.83 -27.14
CA ASN A 481 16.15 5.93 -26.20
C ASN A 481 14.82 6.66 -26.52
N ASP A 482 13.98 6.07 -27.38
CA ASP A 482 12.66 6.61 -27.69
C ASP A 482 11.71 6.36 -26.52
N LEU A 483 10.99 7.40 -26.09
CA LEU A 483 10.07 7.34 -24.95
C LEU A 483 8.72 6.72 -25.30
N GLU A 484 8.42 6.60 -26.59
CA GLU A 484 7.23 5.93 -27.13
C GLU A 484 7.45 4.42 -27.30
N ASP A 485 8.71 3.99 -27.35
CA ASP A 485 9.07 2.57 -27.36
C ASP A 485 8.97 2.03 -25.93
N ILE A 486 8.07 1.06 -25.71
CA ILE A 486 7.74 0.55 -24.39
C ILE A 486 7.79 -0.97 -24.44
N ILE A 487 8.59 -1.57 -23.55
CA ILE A 487 8.56 -3.00 -23.31
C ILE A 487 7.45 -3.28 -22.30
N GLU A 488 6.32 -3.77 -22.79
CA GLU A 488 5.17 -4.13 -21.97
C GLU A 488 5.38 -5.48 -21.25
N TRP A 489 6.42 -5.56 -20.41
CA TRP A 489 6.82 -6.77 -19.69
C TRP A 489 5.73 -7.36 -18.78
N TRP A 490 4.69 -6.59 -18.47
CA TRP A 490 3.57 -6.98 -17.62
C TRP A 490 2.44 -7.70 -18.36
N LEU A 491 2.45 -7.73 -19.70
CA LEU A 491 1.43 -8.42 -20.50
C LEU A 491 1.51 -9.94 -20.37
#